data_AF-A0AAW2TPD4-F1
#
_entry.id   AF-A0AAW2TPD4-F1
#
_cell.length_a   1.000
_cell.length_b   1.000
_cell.length_c   1.000
_cell.angle_alpha   90.00
_cell.angle_beta   90.00
_cell.angle_gamma   90.00
#
_symmetry.space_group_name_H-M   'P 1'
#
loop_
_entity.id
_entity.type
_entity.pdbx_description
1 polymer ?
#
loop_
_entity_poly.entity_id
_entity_poly.type
_entity_poly.pdbx_seq_one_letter_code
_entity_poly.pdbx_strand_id
1 'polypeptide(L)'
;MGAKKEILWKQRTKALWLKEGDRNTSFLHAKANKHRLRKEIKKTTNEQGVEVTDIKEIWQVILRYFQSIFASTNPTNEAIEVVLWTLEWWVTTTMNNTLVPPFTLEEIKLALKQMHPLKSSGPNGSFNPLMNFTHIVLIPKCTNPSEMSHFPPISLCNIVYKLTSKTIANRIKPFLDKLISNTQAVFVPGRLITDNILVAYELKHFLKHKNKGKKRYVSLKLDISKAYDRVEWSFLESVLNRLGFHPRFVSLIMTCVTTVSFSYLLNGKQFGFLKQERGLWQEDHLPAYLFLICTEAFSRMIRMAETKGRIEGIAVSRLVPIISHLLFADDTLVFCQATPEALSCIQGIILAFEKAWGLKINTHKLAKVFSRNVEEDSRMDLSNIVGVTVVPKHDKNLSLLMIAGRSKKELFEGIKDRIWRKLHSWLAKKLSQVGRVVLVKIVLQTTPIYAMSYFRLLDSFLSEIENTMANFFWHGGNESKIHWMAWTKLC
;
A
#
# COMPACT_ATOMS: atom_id res chain seq x y z
N MET A 1 -11.39 39.28 -0.73
CA MET A 1 -11.75 38.22 0.25
C MET A 1 -12.24 36.89 -0.38
N GLY A 2 -12.66 36.87 -1.67
CA GLY A 2 -13.20 35.69 -2.36
C GLY A 2 -12.19 34.59 -2.75
N ALA A 3 -11.03 34.97 -3.33
CA ALA A 3 -10.06 33.99 -3.85
C ALA A 3 -9.49 33.04 -2.79
N LYS A 4 -9.22 33.51 -1.56
CA LYS A 4 -8.76 32.65 -0.45
C LYS A 4 -9.84 31.66 0.01
N LYS A 5 -11.10 32.10 0.10
CA LYS A 5 -12.24 31.22 0.41
C LYS A 5 -12.46 30.17 -0.68
N GLU A 6 -12.26 30.55 -1.94
CA GLU A 6 -12.39 29.65 -3.08
C GLU A 6 -11.30 28.55 -3.11
N ILE A 7 -10.04 28.94 -2.91
CA ILE A 7 -8.93 27.99 -2.74
C ILE A 7 -9.21 27.03 -1.58
N LEU A 8 -9.74 27.54 -0.47
CA LEU A 8 -10.13 26.73 0.68
C LEU A 8 -11.22 25.69 0.33
N TRP A 9 -12.27 26.08 -0.40
CA TRP A 9 -13.33 25.15 -0.82
C TRP A 9 -12.85 24.14 -1.87
N LYS A 10 -11.98 24.56 -2.80
CA LYS A 10 -11.32 23.67 -3.76
C LYS A 10 -10.44 22.64 -3.05
N GLN A 11 -9.69 23.05 -2.02
CA GLN A 11 -8.91 22.15 -1.16
C GLN A 11 -9.81 21.18 -0.37
N ARG A 12 -10.90 21.68 0.24
CA ARG A 12 -11.85 20.86 1.02
C ARG A 12 -12.56 19.78 0.21
N THR A 13 -12.80 20.03 -1.08
CA THR A 13 -13.49 19.09 -1.98
C THR A 13 -12.58 18.05 -2.64
N LYS A 14 -11.25 18.24 -2.60
CA LYS A 14 -10.24 17.44 -3.33
C LYS A 14 -10.55 17.23 -4.83
N ALA A 15 -11.32 18.13 -5.44
CA ALA A 15 -11.76 18.01 -6.83
C ALA A 15 -10.75 18.68 -7.80
N LEU A 16 -9.56 18.09 -7.91
CA LEU A 16 -8.42 18.64 -8.67
C LEU A 16 -8.67 18.74 -10.20
N TRP A 17 -9.64 17.99 -10.73
CA TRP A 17 -9.97 17.90 -12.15
C TRP A 17 -10.84 19.07 -12.67
N LEU A 18 -11.40 19.89 -11.79
CA LEU A 18 -12.08 21.13 -12.18
C LEU A 18 -11.04 22.22 -12.46
N LYS A 19 -10.65 22.35 -13.74
CA LYS A 19 -9.80 23.44 -14.23
C LYS A 19 -10.60 24.55 -14.92
N GLU A 20 -11.73 24.25 -15.55
CA GLU A 20 -12.54 25.24 -16.26
C GLU A 20 -14.05 25.03 -15.98
N GLY A 21 -14.78 26.11 -15.73
CA GLY A 21 -16.25 26.13 -15.72
C GLY A 21 -16.95 26.32 -14.36
N ASP A 22 -16.78 25.43 -13.40
CA ASP A 22 -17.67 25.39 -12.21
C ASP A 22 -16.99 25.93 -10.93
N ARG A 23 -16.94 27.27 -10.83
CA ARG A 23 -16.49 28.00 -9.61
C ARG A 23 -17.65 28.10 -8.60
N ASN A 24 -17.41 27.70 -7.35
CA ASN A 24 -18.34 27.78 -6.21
C ASN A 24 -19.77 27.23 -6.42
N THR A 25 -19.91 26.04 -7.00
CA THR A 25 -21.24 25.45 -7.29
C THR A 25 -21.87 24.71 -6.11
N SER A 26 -23.19 24.49 -6.16
CA SER A 26 -23.92 23.65 -5.21
C SER A 26 -23.37 22.21 -5.14
N PHE A 27 -22.73 21.74 -6.21
CA PHE A 27 -21.98 20.50 -6.25
C PHE A 27 -20.76 20.53 -5.32
N LEU A 28 -19.95 21.61 -5.34
CA LEU A 28 -18.79 21.75 -4.47
C LEU A 28 -19.19 21.78 -2.99
N HIS A 29 -20.23 22.54 -2.64
CA HIS A 29 -20.74 22.58 -1.27
C HIS A 29 -21.32 21.23 -0.82
N ALA A 30 -22.14 20.58 -1.66
CA ALA A 30 -22.70 19.27 -1.34
C ALA A 30 -21.61 18.20 -1.22
N LYS A 31 -20.59 18.24 -2.08
CA LYS A 31 -19.43 17.32 -2.04
C LYS A 31 -18.56 17.58 -0.81
N ALA A 32 -18.30 18.84 -0.47
CA ALA A 32 -17.58 19.21 0.74
C ALA A 32 -18.32 18.75 2.01
N ASN A 33 -19.64 18.95 2.07
CA ASN A 33 -20.47 18.50 3.18
C ASN A 33 -20.51 16.97 3.28
N LYS A 34 -20.72 16.25 2.18
CA LYS A 34 -20.67 14.78 2.14
C LYS A 34 -19.29 14.26 2.57
N HIS A 35 -18.22 14.93 2.17
CA HIS A 35 -16.86 14.58 2.57
C HIS A 35 -16.57 14.87 4.05
N ARG A 36 -17.10 15.98 4.60
CA ARG A 36 -17.03 16.30 6.03
C ARG A 36 -17.77 15.25 6.86
N LEU A 37 -19.02 14.96 6.52
CA LEU A 37 -19.85 13.96 7.21
C LEU A 37 -19.24 12.56 7.14
N ARG A 38 -18.60 12.21 6.02
CA ARG A 38 -17.91 10.92 5.87
C ARG A 38 -16.61 10.83 6.70
N LYS A 39 -15.98 11.96 7.01
CA LYS A 39 -14.73 12.01 7.79
C LYS A 39 -14.94 12.09 9.29
N GLU A 40 -16.12 12.53 9.70
CA GLU A 40 -16.49 12.63 11.11
C GLU A 40 -16.55 11.23 11.73
N ILE A 41 -15.75 11.04 12.78
CA ILE A 41 -15.75 9.81 13.56
C ILE A 41 -16.84 9.95 14.60
N LYS A 42 -17.96 9.25 14.36
CA LYS A 42 -19.14 9.28 15.24
C LYS A 42 -19.17 8.11 16.22
N LYS A 43 -18.51 7.02 15.86
CA LYS A 43 -18.49 5.79 16.64
C LYS A 43 -17.27 4.93 16.33
N THR A 44 -16.92 4.09 17.29
CA THR A 44 -15.96 2.99 17.14
C THR A 44 -16.37 1.82 18.03
N THR A 45 -15.89 0.63 17.76
CA THR A 45 -16.02 -0.52 18.67
C THR A 45 -14.81 -0.62 19.57
N ASN A 46 -15.02 -0.94 20.84
CA ASN A 46 -13.94 -1.26 21.79
C ASN A 46 -13.44 -2.70 21.61
N GLU A 47 -12.43 -3.10 22.40
CA GLU A 47 -11.82 -4.45 22.34
C GLU A 47 -12.80 -5.58 22.71
N GLN A 48 -13.89 -5.26 23.43
CA GLN A 48 -14.95 -6.19 23.81
C GLN A 48 -16.08 -6.28 22.77
N GLY A 49 -15.94 -5.58 21.63
CA GLY A 49 -16.95 -5.55 20.57
C GLY A 49 -18.14 -4.61 20.84
N VAL A 50 -18.10 -3.82 21.93
CA VAL A 50 -19.16 -2.87 22.28
C VAL A 50 -18.97 -1.58 21.49
N GLU A 51 -20.06 -1.08 20.92
CA GLU A 51 -20.08 0.19 20.17
C GLU A 51 -20.05 1.39 21.13
N VAL A 52 -19.13 2.30 20.86
CA VAL A 52 -18.85 3.49 21.64
C VAL A 52 -19.12 4.72 20.79
N THR A 53 -19.90 5.65 21.31
CA THR A 53 -20.30 6.90 20.63
C THR A 53 -19.81 8.17 21.35
N ASP A 54 -19.46 8.07 22.63
CA ASP A 54 -18.91 9.22 23.36
C ASP A 54 -17.49 9.56 22.90
N ILE A 55 -17.20 10.85 22.73
CA ILE A 55 -15.93 11.33 22.19
C ILE A 55 -14.76 10.98 23.12
N LYS A 56 -14.95 11.03 24.45
CA LYS A 56 -13.87 10.71 25.40
C LYS A 56 -13.58 9.22 25.40
N GLU A 57 -14.62 8.38 25.32
CA GLU A 57 -14.45 6.93 25.22
C GLU A 57 -13.85 6.51 23.87
N ILE A 58 -14.30 7.09 22.75
CA ILE A 58 -13.69 6.92 21.43
C ILE A 58 -12.19 7.25 21.50
N TRP A 59 -11.85 8.36 22.18
CA TRP A 59 -10.45 8.73 22.37
C TRP A 59 -9.65 7.69 23.15
N GLN A 60 -10.19 7.14 24.25
CA GLN A 60 -9.51 6.09 25.00
C GLN A 60 -9.28 4.82 24.18
N VAL A 61 -10.25 4.44 23.34
CA VAL A 61 -10.11 3.29 22.42
C VAL A 61 -9.00 3.55 21.40
N ILE A 62 -8.96 4.75 20.80
CA ILE A 62 -7.90 5.17 19.86
C ILE A 62 -6.53 5.11 20.53
N LEU A 63 -6.41 5.69 21.73
CA LEU A 63 -5.16 5.77 22.47
C LEU A 63 -4.63 4.37 22.80
N ARG A 64 -5.45 3.48 23.38
CA ARG A 64 -5.04 2.10 23.70
C ARG A 64 -4.63 1.33 22.46
N TYR A 65 -5.40 1.46 21.38
CA TYR A 65 -5.11 0.80 20.11
C TYR A 65 -3.74 1.19 19.55
N PHE A 66 -3.45 2.49 19.46
CA PHE A 66 -2.17 2.95 18.92
C PHE A 66 -1.01 2.78 19.88
N GLN A 67 -1.22 2.85 21.20
CA GLN A 67 -0.20 2.48 22.18
C GLN A 67 0.23 1.01 21.99
N SER A 68 -0.74 0.09 21.85
CA SER A 68 -0.44 -1.32 21.59
C SER A 68 0.33 -1.54 20.27
N ILE A 69 -0.03 -0.79 19.22
CA ILE A 69 0.62 -0.95 17.92
C ILE A 69 2.02 -0.35 17.90
N PHE A 70 2.26 0.79 18.54
CA PHE A 70 3.55 1.49 18.49
C PHE A 70 4.48 1.21 19.68
N ALA A 71 4.03 0.43 20.65
CA ALA A 71 4.90 -0.13 21.68
C ALA A 71 5.86 -1.14 21.05
N SER A 72 7.13 -1.04 21.42
CA SER A 72 8.18 -1.95 20.97
C SER A 72 7.91 -3.35 21.52
N THR A 73 8.17 -4.37 20.71
CA THR A 73 8.24 -5.76 21.18
C THR A 73 9.59 -6.12 21.79
N ASN A 74 10.55 -5.18 21.75
CA ASN A 74 11.91 -5.34 22.22
C ASN A 74 12.55 -6.62 21.67
N PRO A 75 12.72 -6.71 20.33
CA PRO A 75 13.32 -7.86 19.69
C PRO A 75 14.72 -8.10 20.26
N THR A 76 15.04 -9.35 20.60
CA THR A 76 16.37 -9.68 21.12
C THR A 76 17.43 -9.55 20.02
N ASN A 77 18.67 -9.28 20.41
CA ASN A 77 19.77 -9.16 19.45
C ASN A 77 19.95 -10.47 18.65
N GLU A 78 19.73 -11.62 19.28
CA GLU A 78 19.83 -12.92 18.60
C GLU A 78 18.76 -13.05 17.50
N ALA A 79 17.54 -12.58 17.75
CA ALA A 79 16.48 -12.61 16.74
C ALA A 79 16.81 -11.72 15.53
N ILE A 80 17.36 -10.53 15.78
CA ILE A 80 17.81 -9.61 14.72
C ILE A 80 18.98 -10.24 13.95
N GLU A 81 19.99 -10.74 14.64
CA GLU A 81 21.19 -11.32 14.03
C GLU A 81 20.85 -12.45 13.06
N VAL A 82 19.93 -13.36 13.41
CA VAL A 82 19.47 -14.45 12.52
C VAL A 82 19.05 -13.93 11.15
N VAL A 83 18.44 -12.75 11.08
CA VAL A 83 18.06 -12.10 9.82
C VAL A 83 19.27 -11.43 9.16
N LEU A 84 20.10 -10.72 9.93
CA LEU A 84 21.28 -10.00 9.42
C LEU A 84 22.35 -10.91 8.79
N TRP A 85 22.47 -12.16 9.24
CA TRP A 85 23.37 -13.15 8.64
C TRP A 85 23.08 -13.41 7.15
N THR A 86 21.85 -13.14 6.71
CA THR A 86 21.44 -13.29 5.31
C THR A 86 21.70 -12.05 4.46
N LEU A 87 22.01 -10.94 5.12
CA LEU A 87 22.36 -9.69 4.47
C LEU A 87 23.87 -9.64 4.23
N GLU A 88 24.22 -9.18 3.04
CA GLU A 88 25.60 -8.93 2.64
C GLU A 88 25.88 -7.44 2.69
N TRP A 89 27.17 -7.09 2.81
CA TRP A 89 27.62 -5.72 2.68
C TRP A 89 27.49 -5.26 1.22
N TRP A 90 26.67 -4.24 0.96
CA TRP A 90 26.38 -3.78 -0.41
C TRP A 90 26.72 -2.31 -0.66
N VAL A 91 26.62 -1.46 0.37
CA VAL A 91 26.94 -0.04 0.25
C VAL A 91 28.46 0.12 0.24
N THR A 92 28.99 0.37 -0.95
CA THR A 92 30.43 0.57 -1.17
C THR A 92 30.91 1.91 -0.62
N THR A 93 32.21 2.04 -0.41
CA THR A 93 32.84 3.31 -0.03
C THR A 93 32.50 4.44 -1.01
N THR A 94 32.45 4.16 -2.31
CA THR A 94 32.05 5.14 -3.34
C THR A 94 30.60 5.61 -3.17
N MET A 95 29.68 4.72 -2.76
CA MET A 95 28.29 5.10 -2.47
C MET A 95 28.25 5.97 -1.22
N ASN A 96 28.96 5.59 -0.16
CA ASN A 96 29.04 6.38 1.07
C ASN A 96 29.64 7.78 0.84
N ASN A 97 30.63 7.91 -0.05
CA ASN A 97 31.19 9.21 -0.45
C ASN A 97 30.15 10.15 -1.10
N THR A 98 29.06 9.59 -1.64
CA THR A 98 27.94 10.38 -2.19
C THR A 98 26.86 10.65 -1.13
N LEU A 99 26.66 9.74 -0.17
CA LEU A 99 25.60 9.83 0.84
C LEU A 99 25.93 10.75 2.02
N VAL A 100 27.19 10.75 2.45
CA VAL A 100 27.68 11.41 3.68
C VAL A 100 28.00 12.91 3.56
N PRO A 101 28.36 13.50 2.39
CA PRO A 101 28.69 14.92 2.30
C PRO A 101 27.58 15.83 2.84
N PRO A 102 27.89 17.07 3.27
CA PRO A 102 26.87 18.04 3.66
C PRO A 102 25.80 18.25 2.57
N PHE A 103 24.57 18.55 2.97
CA PHE A 103 23.50 18.87 2.01
C PHE A 103 23.76 20.21 1.35
N THR A 104 23.66 20.22 0.02
CA THR A 104 23.83 21.45 -0.77
C THR A 104 22.49 22.17 -0.93
N LEU A 105 22.55 23.48 -1.17
CA LEU A 105 21.35 24.28 -1.43
C LEU A 105 20.59 23.78 -2.67
N GLU A 106 21.28 23.27 -3.68
CA GLU A 106 20.66 22.76 -4.90
C GLU A 106 19.87 21.47 -4.66
N GLU A 107 20.36 20.57 -3.81
CA GLU A 107 19.60 19.38 -3.39
C GLU A 107 18.30 19.77 -2.67
N ILE A 108 18.38 20.77 -1.80
CA ILE A 108 17.22 21.29 -1.06
C ILE A 108 16.21 21.95 -2.01
N LYS A 109 16.67 22.79 -2.94
CA LYS A 109 15.81 23.40 -3.98
C LYS A 109 15.15 22.35 -4.85
N LEU A 110 15.88 21.30 -5.23
CA LEU A 110 15.34 20.19 -6.00
C LEU A 110 14.25 19.44 -5.22
N ALA A 111 14.50 19.12 -3.95
CA ALA A 111 13.51 18.50 -3.08
C ALA A 111 12.25 19.38 -2.95
N LEU A 112 12.42 20.69 -2.75
CA LEU A 112 11.31 21.65 -2.67
C LEU A 112 10.48 21.69 -3.95
N LYS A 113 11.12 21.72 -5.13
CA LYS A 113 10.43 21.71 -6.44
C LYS A 113 9.65 20.41 -6.69
N GLN A 114 10.13 19.28 -6.17
CA GLN A 114 9.46 17.98 -6.29
C GLN A 114 8.27 17.83 -5.34
N MET A 115 8.14 18.70 -4.34
CA MET A 115 6.99 18.68 -3.42
C MET A 115 5.78 19.35 -4.07
N HIS A 116 4.61 18.70 -3.99
CA HIS A 116 3.40 19.23 -4.60
C HIS A 116 2.97 20.56 -3.92
N PRO A 117 2.68 21.65 -4.67
CA PRO A 117 2.49 23.01 -4.14
C PRO A 117 1.37 23.18 -3.11
N LEU A 118 0.43 22.23 -3.05
CA LEU A 118 -0.77 22.27 -2.20
C LEU A 118 -0.78 21.19 -1.11
N LYS A 119 0.37 20.57 -0.77
CA LYS A 119 0.41 19.65 0.37
C LYS A 119 0.13 20.41 1.66
N SER A 120 -0.77 19.88 2.50
CA SER A 120 -1.09 20.46 3.80
C SER A 120 0.19 20.67 4.61
N SER A 121 0.47 21.92 4.98
CA SER A 121 1.41 22.24 6.04
C SER A 121 0.83 21.77 7.37
N GLY A 122 1.68 21.35 8.31
CA GLY A 122 1.26 21.21 9.70
C GLY A 122 0.64 22.52 10.21
N PRO A 123 -0.15 22.49 11.29
CA PRO A 123 -0.91 23.65 11.74
C PRO A 123 -0.06 24.86 12.17
N ASN A 124 1.25 24.71 12.43
CA ASN A 124 2.14 25.81 12.83
C ASN A 124 3.45 25.83 11.99
N GLY A 125 3.92 27.02 11.63
CA GLY A 125 5.04 27.26 10.71
C GLY A 125 6.26 27.99 11.30
N SER A 126 6.65 27.71 12.55
CA SER A 126 7.86 28.25 13.19
C SER A 126 8.81 27.15 13.69
N PHE A 127 10.11 27.45 13.66
CA PHE A 127 11.22 26.51 13.87
C PHE A 127 11.57 26.39 15.37
N ASN A 128 11.48 25.20 15.95
CA ASN A 128 11.80 24.87 17.36
C ASN A 128 12.02 23.34 17.49
N PRO A 129 12.89 22.78 18.35
CA PRO A 129 13.01 21.33 18.59
C PRO A 129 11.69 20.54 18.80
N LEU A 130 10.58 21.21 19.09
CA LEU A 130 9.19 20.76 18.89
C LEU A 130 8.80 20.44 17.42
N MET A 131 9.74 20.44 16.47
CA MET A 131 9.49 20.48 15.02
C MET A 131 9.18 19.13 14.37
N ASN A 132 9.55 18.02 15.02
CA ASN A 132 9.12 16.69 14.61
C ASN A 132 7.80 16.30 15.31
N PHE A 133 7.07 17.29 15.81
CA PHE A 133 5.70 17.13 16.25
C PHE A 133 4.77 17.05 15.04
N THR A 134 3.97 15.99 15.00
CA THR A 134 3.06 15.71 13.90
C THR A 134 1.65 15.50 14.42
N HIS A 135 0.68 16.04 13.70
CA HIS A 135 -0.73 15.78 14.00
C HIS A 135 -1.19 14.58 13.18
N ILE A 136 -1.79 13.59 13.85
CA ILE A 136 -2.36 12.43 13.19
C ILE A 136 -3.86 12.65 13.02
N VAL A 137 -4.34 12.57 11.80
CA VAL A 137 -5.77 12.58 11.47
C VAL A 137 -6.18 11.19 11.04
N LEU A 138 -7.20 10.63 11.69
CA LEU A 138 -7.79 9.36 11.29
C LEU A 138 -8.80 9.59 10.16
N ILE A 139 -8.70 8.82 9.07
CA ILE A 139 -9.63 8.92 7.94
C ILE A 139 -10.34 7.59 7.69
N PRO A 140 -11.68 7.55 7.62
CA PRO A 140 -12.45 6.36 7.29
C PRO A 140 -12.08 5.72 5.94
N LYS A 141 -11.71 4.45 5.96
CA LYS A 141 -11.41 3.64 4.75
C LYS A 141 -12.67 3.13 4.04
N CYS A 142 -13.70 2.76 4.79
CA CYS A 142 -14.95 2.17 4.28
C CYS A 142 -16.17 3.09 4.49
N THR A 143 -17.36 2.67 4.02
CA THR A 143 -18.60 3.48 4.02
C THR A 143 -19.36 3.47 5.35
N ASN A 144 -18.96 2.69 6.34
CA ASN A 144 -19.50 2.73 7.69
C ASN A 144 -18.46 2.10 8.65
N PRO A 145 -17.44 2.86 9.08
CA PRO A 145 -16.36 2.30 9.88
C PRO A 145 -16.84 2.00 11.30
N SER A 146 -16.75 0.73 11.71
CA SER A 146 -17.03 0.28 13.08
C SER A 146 -15.75 0.06 13.88
N GLU A 147 -14.77 -0.62 13.30
CA GLU A 147 -13.50 -0.96 13.96
C GLU A 147 -12.37 0.06 13.76
N MET A 148 -11.41 0.08 14.69
CA MET A 148 -10.17 0.87 14.60
C MET A 148 -9.32 0.55 13.36
N SER A 149 -9.38 -0.68 12.86
CA SER A 149 -8.72 -1.13 11.61
C SER A 149 -9.20 -0.35 10.37
N HIS A 150 -10.41 0.23 10.42
CA HIS A 150 -11.01 1.01 9.34
C HIS A 150 -10.58 2.47 9.32
N PHE A 151 -9.82 2.92 10.31
CA PHE A 151 -9.37 4.31 10.45
C PHE A 151 -7.84 4.41 10.30
N PRO A 152 -7.29 4.34 9.08
CA PRO A 152 -5.87 4.57 8.85
C PRO A 152 -5.44 5.96 9.37
N PRO A 153 -4.30 6.04 10.06
CA PRO A 153 -3.71 7.31 10.46
C PRO A 153 -3.09 8.04 9.26
N ILE A 154 -3.29 9.35 9.20
CA ILE A 154 -2.60 10.24 8.25
C ILE A 154 -1.82 11.28 9.03
N SER A 155 -0.52 11.34 8.75
CA SER A 155 0.41 12.23 9.42
C SER A 155 0.53 13.58 8.71
N LEU A 156 0.18 14.65 9.42
CA LEU A 156 0.34 16.03 8.97
C LEU A 156 1.74 16.55 9.34
N CYS A 157 2.77 15.96 8.74
CA CYS A 157 4.16 16.32 9.07
C CYS A 157 4.48 17.76 8.67
N ASN A 158 5.38 18.38 9.42
CA ASN A 158 5.95 19.69 9.13
C ASN A 158 6.63 19.72 7.75
N ILE A 159 6.59 20.87 7.09
CA ILE A 159 7.29 21.10 5.82
C ILE A 159 8.79 20.85 5.95
N VAL A 160 9.40 21.19 7.09
CA VAL A 160 10.83 20.98 7.30
C VAL A 160 11.16 19.50 7.35
N TYR A 161 10.40 18.70 8.11
CA TYR A 161 10.57 17.25 8.11
C TYR A 161 10.43 16.66 6.70
N LYS A 162 9.37 17.05 5.97
CA LYS A 162 9.14 16.58 4.60
C LYS A 162 10.29 16.95 3.66
N LEU A 163 10.85 18.15 3.81
CA LEU A 163 11.99 18.60 3.02
C LEU A 163 13.25 17.77 3.34
N THR A 164 13.55 17.56 4.63
CA THR A 164 14.68 16.75 5.09
C THR A 164 14.55 15.31 4.61
N SER A 165 13.42 14.67 4.90
CA SER A 165 13.12 13.29 4.49
C SER A 165 13.20 13.14 2.96
N LYS A 166 12.64 14.09 2.20
CA LYS A 166 12.73 14.08 0.73
C LYS A 166 14.17 14.22 0.21
N THR A 167 14.98 15.06 0.86
CA THR A 167 16.38 15.26 0.47
C THR A 167 17.20 13.99 0.72
N ILE A 168 17.00 13.33 1.87
CA ILE A 168 17.61 12.02 2.17
C ILE A 168 17.15 10.96 1.17
N ALA A 169 15.84 10.88 0.90
CA ALA A 169 15.28 9.94 -0.08
C ALA A 169 15.91 10.10 -1.46
N ASN A 170 16.15 11.35 -1.90
CA ASN A 170 16.77 11.64 -3.18
C ASN A 170 18.22 11.15 -3.26
N ARG A 171 18.96 11.11 -2.14
CA ARG A 171 20.31 10.53 -2.08
C ARG A 171 20.32 9.00 -2.12
N ILE A 172 19.32 8.35 -1.53
CA ILE A 172 19.19 6.88 -1.55
C ILE A 172 18.71 6.39 -2.93
N LYS A 173 17.84 7.18 -3.58
CA LYS A 173 17.14 6.83 -4.82
C LYS A 173 18.03 6.21 -5.93
N PRO A 174 19.22 6.75 -6.27
CA PRO A 174 20.06 6.21 -7.34
C PRO A 174 20.62 4.81 -7.06
N PHE A 175 20.62 4.41 -5.79
CA PHE A 175 21.20 3.14 -5.33
C PHE A 175 20.16 2.04 -5.12
N LEU A 176 18.87 2.38 -5.08
CA LEU A 176 17.80 1.43 -4.79
C LEU A 176 17.74 0.25 -5.76
N ASP A 177 17.96 0.48 -7.05
CA ASP A 177 17.91 -0.60 -8.04
C ASP A 177 18.98 -1.66 -7.81
N LYS A 178 20.14 -1.26 -7.25
CA LYS A 178 21.18 -2.20 -6.84
C LYS A 178 20.81 -2.85 -5.52
N LEU A 179 20.39 -2.08 -4.52
CA LEU A 179 20.12 -2.61 -3.17
C LEU A 179 18.95 -3.60 -3.11
N ILE A 180 17.95 -3.45 -3.98
CA ILE A 180 16.69 -4.19 -3.92
C ILE A 180 16.61 -5.26 -5.01
N SER A 181 16.28 -6.48 -4.60
CA SER A 181 16.04 -7.63 -5.46
C SER A 181 15.03 -7.37 -6.58
N ASN A 182 15.26 -7.99 -7.75
CA ASN A 182 14.35 -7.89 -8.91
C ASN A 182 12.94 -8.45 -8.68
N THR A 183 12.73 -9.22 -7.61
CA THR A 183 11.41 -9.73 -7.21
C THR A 183 10.52 -8.64 -6.59
N GLN A 184 11.09 -7.48 -6.26
CA GLN A 184 10.40 -6.29 -5.75
C GLN A 184 10.42 -5.17 -6.81
N ALA A 185 9.27 -4.93 -7.44
CA ALA A 185 9.10 -3.85 -8.42
C ALA A 185 8.50 -2.56 -7.83
N VAL A 186 7.79 -2.66 -6.70
CA VAL A 186 7.05 -1.53 -6.14
C VAL A 186 8.00 -0.53 -5.48
N PHE A 187 7.78 0.77 -5.73
CA PHE A 187 8.56 1.90 -5.21
C PHE A 187 10.04 1.96 -5.64
N VAL A 188 10.52 1.05 -6.49
CA VAL A 188 11.86 1.11 -7.09
C VAL A 188 11.80 1.92 -8.40
N PRO A 189 12.57 3.01 -8.53
CA PRO A 189 12.58 3.81 -9.75
C PRO A 189 12.97 2.96 -10.98
N GLY A 190 12.22 3.10 -12.08
CA GLY A 190 12.49 2.39 -13.33
C GLY A 190 11.86 1.01 -13.45
N ARG A 191 11.30 0.46 -12.36
CA ARG A 191 10.57 -0.82 -12.38
C ARG A 191 9.07 -0.59 -12.47
N LEU A 192 8.37 -1.40 -13.25
CA LEU A 192 6.92 -1.33 -13.38
C LEU A 192 6.27 -2.42 -12.53
N ILE A 193 5.27 -2.03 -11.73
CA ILE A 193 4.48 -3.00 -10.96
C ILE A 193 3.74 -4.01 -11.86
N THR A 194 3.47 -3.63 -13.11
CA THR A 194 2.82 -4.48 -14.12
C THR A 194 3.64 -5.72 -14.45
N ASP A 195 4.98 -5.65 -14.35
CA ASP A 195 5.86 -6.78 -14.65
C ASP A 195 5.67 -7.88 -13.61
N ASN A 196 5.74 -7.52 -12.32
CA ASN A 196 5.43 -8.44 -11.22
C ASN A 196 3.99 -8.98 -11.34
N ILE A 197 3.04 -8.18 -11.83
CA ILE A 197 1.66 -8.61 -12.01
C ILE A 197 1.56 -9.72 -13.07
N LEU A 198 2.22 -9.54 -14.21
CA LEU A 198 2.25 -10.51 -15.30
C LEU A 198 2.93 -11.81 -14.86
N VAL A 199 4.07 -11.72 -14.19
CA VAL A 199 4.78 -12.88 -13.66
C VAL A 199 3.92 -13.66 -12.67
N ALA A 200 3.26 -12.98 -11.73
CA ALA A 200 2.36 -13.62 -10.77
C ALA A 200 1.17 -14.32 -11.47
N TYR A 201 0.64 -13.70 -12.53
CA TYR A 201 -0.44 -14.26 -13.33
C TYR A 201 -0.01 -15.56 -14.05
N GLU A 202 1.17 -15.56 -14.69
CA GLU A 202 1.72 -16.74 -15.35
C GLU A 202 2.01 -17.89 -14.37
N LEU A 203 2.61 -17.59 -13.21
CA LEU A 203 2.84 -18.59 -12.17
C LEU A 203 1.54 -19.22 -11.67
N LYS A 204 0.50 -18.40 -11.47
CA LYS A 204 -0.83 -18.91 -11.08
C LYS A 204 -1.47 -19.73 -12.20
N HIS A 205 -1.34 -19.29 -13.45
CA HIS A 205 -1.84 -20.03 -14.60
C HIS A 205 -1.16 -21.40 -14.72
N PHE A 206 0.15 -21.46 -14.52
CA PHE A 206 0.92 -22.69 -14.45
C PHE A 206 0.42 -23.62 -13.34
N LEU A 207 0.23 -23.13 -12.11
CA LEU A 207 -0.29 -23.92 -10.98
C LEU A 207 -1.66 -24.56 -11.29
N LYS A 208 -2.55 -23.82 -11.96
CA LYS A 208 -3.89 -24.31 -12.34
C LYS A 208 -3.87 -25.41 -13.41
N HIS A 209 -2.92 -25.36 -14.34
CA HIS A 209 -2.82 -26.30 -15.45
C HIS A 209 -1.85 -27.46 -15.18
N LYS A 210 -1.14 -27.43 -14.05
CA LYS A 210 -0.24 -28.50 -13.63
C LYS A 210 -1.03 -29.71 -13.11
N ASN A 211 -1.41 -30.57 -14.06
CA ASN A 211 -2.20 -31.77 -13.80
C ASN A 211 -1.38 -33.06 -13.73
N LYS A 212 -0.12 -33.05 -14.18
CA LYS A 212 0.75 -34.23 -14.28
C LYS A 212 2.16 -33.91 -13.76
N GLY A 213 2.88 -34.95 -13.35
CA GLY A 213 4.27 -34.90 -12.90
C GLY A 213 4.45 -35.04 -11.38
N LYS A 214 5.64 -35.50 -10.98
CA LYS A 214 5.99 -35.81 -9.58
C LYS A 214 6.10 -34.58 -8.69
N LYS A 215 6.53 -33.43 -9.23
CA LYS A 215 6.65 -32.17 -8.47
C LYS A 215 5.28 -31.53 -8.27
N ARG A 216 4.97 -31.18 -7.03
CA ARG A 216 3.75 -30.47 -6.59
C ARG A 216 4.16 -29.11 -6.03
N TYR A 217 3.34 -28.09 -6.19
CA TYR A 217 3.69 -26.72 -5.77
C TYR A 217 2.55 -26.05 -5.01
N VAL A 218 2.91 -25.05 -4.22
CA VAL A 218 1.98 -24.19 -3.48
C VAL A 218 2.41 -22.73 -3.62
N SER A 219 1.41 -21.87 -3.75
CA SER A 219 1.56 -20.42 -3.61
C SER A 219 0.92 -19.98 -2.30
N LEU A 220 1.67 -19.21 -1.52
CA LEU A 220 1.26 -18.59 -0.27
C LEU A 220 1.20 -17.08 -0.46
N LYS A 221 0.07 -16.47 -0.11
CA LYS A 221 -0.04 -15.02 -0.02
C LYS A 221 0.02 -14.60 1.45
N LEU A 222 1.07 -13.86 1.79
CA LEU A 222 1.25 -13.28 3.11
C LEU A 222 0.69 -11.85 3.09
N ASP A 223 -0.29 -11.58 3.97
CA ASP A 223 -0.80 -10.23 4.25
C ASP A 223 -0.21 -9.77 5.59
N ILE A 224 0.70 -8.80 5.52
CA ILE A 224 1.38 -8.25 6.69
C ILE A 224 0.50 -7.16 7.31
N SER A 225 -0.03 -7.43 8.50
CA SER A 225 -0.92 -6.48 9.17
C SER A 225 -0.15 -5.24 9.61
N LYS A 226 -0.46 -4.09 9.02
CA LYS A 226 0.14 -2.79 9.36
C LYS A 226 1.67 -2.83 9.29
N ALA A 227 2.19 -3.32 8.17
CA ALA A 227 3.62 -3.60 7.99
C ALA A 227 4.53 -2.40 8.34
N TYR A 228 4.13 -1.20 7.94
CA TYR A 228 4.84 0.05 8.25
C TYR A 228 4.76 0.43 9.74
N ASP A 229 3.61 0.30 10.38
CA ASP A 229 3.41 0.71 11.78
C ASP A 229 4.23 -0.14 12.76
N ARG A 230 4.66 -1.33 12.34
CA ARG A 230 5.27 -2.35 13.20
C ARG A 230 6.79 -2.47 13.08
N VAL A 231 7.45 -1.72 12.19
CA VAL A 231 8.91 -1.84 12.00
C VAL A 231 9.67 -1.44 13.27
N GLU A 232 10.33 -2.39 13.91
CA GLU A 232 11.19 -2.10 15.06
C GLU A 232 12.40 -1.24 14.64
N TRP A 233 12.66 -0.17 15.40
CA TRP A 233 13.73 0.78 15.08
C TRP A 233 15.12 0.18 15.26
N SER A 234 15.32 -0.67 16.27
CA SER A 234 16.57 -1.41 16.47
C SER A 234 16.87 -2.33 15.29
N PHE A 235 15.85 -2.99 14.73
CA PHE A 235 15.97 -3.81 13.53
C PHE A 235 16.35 -2.97 12.31
N LEU A 236 15.65 -1.86 12.06
CA LEU A 236 15.98 -0.92 10.97
C LEU A 236 17.43 -0.44 11.02
N GLU A 237 17.88 0.03 12.18
CA GLU A 237 19.24 0.50 12.40
C GLU A 237 20.26 -0.59 12.10
N SER A 238 20.01 -1.80 12.60
CA SER A 238 20.88 -2.96 12.41
C SER A 238 20.97 -3.37 10.94
N VAL A 239 19.85 -3.35 10.20
CA VAL A 239 19.83 -3.61 8.75
C VAL A 239 20.64 -2.57 7.98
N LEU A 240 20.49 -1.28 8.29
CA LEU A 240 21.24 -0.20 7.64
C LEU A 240 22.76 -0.35 7.88
N ASN A 241 23.15 -0.63 9.13
CA ASN A 241 24.53 -0.88 9.48
C ASN A 241 25.09 -2.11 8.75
N ARG A 242 24.35 -3.22 8.72
CA ARG A 242 24.75 -4.47 8.06
C ARG A 242 24.93 -4.32 6.54
N LEU A 243 24.11 -3.49 5.91
CA LEU A 243 24.23 -3.19 4.48
C LEU A 243 25.45 -2.30 4.15
N GLY A 244 26.10 -1.71 5.15
CA GLY A 244 27.32 -0.91 5.00
C GLY A 244 27.09 0.60 4.90
N PHE A 245 25.90 1.11 5.25
CA PHE A 245 25.68 2.55 5.30
C PHE A 245 26.58 3.19 6.35
N HIS A 246 27.20 4.32 6.01
CA HIS A 246 28.10 5.01 6.92
C HIS A 246 27.36 5.45 8.21
N PRO A 247 27.95 5.27 9.42
CA PRO A 247 27.26 5.53 10.70
C PRO A 247 26.64 6.93 10.83
N ARG A 248 27.32 7.96 10.31
CA ARG A 248 26.79 9.34 10.24
C ARG A 248 25.47 9.44 9.47
N PHE A 249 25.34 8.71 8.36
CA PHE A 249 24.12 8.71 7.55
C PHE A 249 23.01 7.88 8.20
N VAL A 250 23.38 6.75 8.84
CA VAL A 250 22.44 5.95 9.65
C VAL A 250 21.89 6.79 10.80
N SER A 251 22.74 7.48 11.54
CA SER A 251 22.34 8.39 12.63
C SER A 251 21.39 9.48 12.16
N LEU A 252 21.62 10.05 10.97
CA LEU A 252 20.69 11.03 10.37
C LEU A 252 19.31 10.42 10.07
N ILE A 253 19.28 9.21 9.47
CA ILE A 253 18.03 8.48 9.21
C ILE A 253 17.31 8.17 10.51
N MET A 254 18.02 7.61 11.49
CA MET A 254 17.45 7.24 12.79
C MET A 254 16.91 8.46 13.51
N THR A 255 17.62 9.60 13.48
CA THR A 255 17.10 10.87 14.03
C THR A 255 15.77 11.28 13.39
N CYS A 256 15.59 11.07 12.09
CA CYS A 256 14.32 11.38 11.42
C CYS A 256 13.17 10.48 11.88
N VAL A 257 13.46 9.21 12.20
CA VAL A 257 12.44 8.20 12.53
C VAL A 257 12.13 8.16 14.02
N THR A 258 13.11 8.33 14.91
CA THR A 258 12.95 8.14 16.36
C THR A 258 12.51 9.39 17.12
N THR A 259 12.77 10.58 16.58
CA THR A 259 12.46 11.85 17.28
C THR A 259 11.02 12.33 17.10
N VAL A 260 10.19 11.56 16.37
CA VAL A 260 8.85 12.00 16.03
C VAL A 260 7.92 11.88 17.25
N SER A 261 7.12 12.93 17.48
CA SER A 261 6.12 12.98 18.55
C SER A 261 4.76 13.35 17.97
N PHE A 262 3.68 12.87 18.57
CA PHE A 262 2.35 13.02 17.96
C PHE A 262 1.30 13.50 18.92
N SER A 263 0.33 14.20 18.34
CA SER A 263 -1.01 14.33 18.89
C SER A 263 -2.03 13.86 17.87
N TYR A 264 -3.15 13.34 18.34
CA TYR A 264 -4.23 12.92 17.46
C TYR A 264 -5.25 14.05 17.33
N LEU A 265 -5.73 14.26 16.11
CA LEU A 265 -6.83 15.16 15.82
C LEU A 265 -8.11 14.35 15.62
N LEU A 266 -8.95 14.31 16.64
CA LEU A 266 -10.28 13.72 16.56
C LEU A 266 -11.29 14.82 16.26
N ASN A 267 -11.92 14.73 15.08
CA ASN A 267 -12.90 15.71 14.59
C ASN A 267 -12.43 17.18 14.66
N GLY A 268 -11.11 17.40 14.51
CA GLY A 268 -10.48 18.73 14.52
C GLY A 268 -10.04 19.25 15.89
N LYS A 269 -10.27 18.50 16.97
CA LYS A 269 -9.73 18.80 18.30
C LYS A 269 -8.51 17.92 18.59
N GLN A 270 -7.50 18.52 19.23
CA GLN A 270 -6.28 17.82 19.61
C GLN A 270 -6.50 16.99 20.88
N PHE A 271 -6.02 15.75 20.87
CA PHE A 271 -6.10 14.84 22.00
C PHE A 271 -4.75 14.17 22.23
N GLY A 272 -4.29 14.30 23.49
CA GLY A 272 -3.13 13.64 24.09
C GLY A 272 -1.80 13.76 23.34
N PHE A 273 -0.82 13.10 23.91
CA PHE A 273 0.50 12.92 23.32
C PHE A 273 0.87 11.45 23.38
N LEU A 274 1.39 10.92 22.28
CA LEU A 274 1.87 9.54 22.21
C LEU A 274 3.30 9.56 21.67
N LYS A 275 4.21 8.99 22.46
CA LYS A 275 5.57 8.71 22.02
C LYS A 275 5.59 7.30 21.45
N GLN A 276 6.19 7.14 20.28
CA GLN A 276 6.33 5.84 19.64
C GLN A 276 7.67 5.22 19.99
N GLU A 277 7.73 3.90 19.90
CA GLU A 277 8.95 3.12 20.06
C GLU A 277 9.27 2.33 18.78
N ARG A 278 8.32 2.25 17.83
CA ARG A 278 8.48 1.61 16.52
C ARG A 278 7.59 2.21 15.43
N GLY A 279 7.86 1.82 14.19
CA GLY A 279 7.07 2.13 13.01
C GLY A 279 7.71 3.15 12.07
N LEU A 280 7.25 3.14 10.81
CA LEU A 280 7.67 4.02 9.72
C LEU A 280 6.47 4.83 9.21
N TRP A 281 6.59 6.15 9.20
CA TRP A 281 5.47 7.02 8.84
C TRP A 281 5.25 7.12 7.34
N GLN A 282 4.10 6.65 6.89
CA GLN A 282 3.66 6.83 5.51
C GLN A 282 3.34 8.33 5.26
N GLU A 283 3.39 8.75 3.99
CA GLU A 283 3.18 10.13 3.44
C GLU A 283 4.42 10.80 2.82
N ASP A 284 5.61 10.18 2.93
CA ASP A 284 6.83 10.59 2.21
C ASP A 284 7.62 9.40 1.62
N HIS A 285 8.63 9.69 0.80
CA HIS A 285 9.39 8.70 0.03
C HIS A 285 10.42 7.96 0.89
N LEU A 286 11.03 8.62 1.87
CA LEU A 286 12.05 7.97 2.71
C LEU A 286 11.49 6.76 3.46
N PRO A 287 10.34 6.84 4.15
CA PRO A 287 9.77 5.68 4.86
C PRO A 287 9.43 4.52 3.92
N ALA A 288 9.00 4.81 2.68
CA ALA A 288 8.81 3.77 1.67
C ALA A 288 10.13 3.08 1.30
N TYR A 289 11.22 3.83 1.11
CA TYR A 289 12.53 3.27 0.80
C TYR A 289 13.14 2.47 1.97
N LEU A 290 12.99 2.97 3.20
CA LEU A 290 13.41 2.24 4.40
C LEU A 290 12.63 0.93 4.55
N PHE A 291 11.32 0.96 4.28
CA PHE A 291 10.51 -0.24 4.26
C PHE A 291 11.03 -1.25 3.23
N LEU A 292 11.32 -0.82 1.99
CA LEU A 292 11.89 -1.71 0.96
C LEU A 292 13.23 -2.33 1.40
N ILE A 293 14.10 -1.53 2.03
CA ILE A 293 15.41 -1.98 2.52
C ILE A 293 15.24 -3.05 3.58
N CYS A 294 14.30 -2.87 4.50
CA CYS A 294 14.03 -3.88 5.51
C CYS A 294 13.38 -5.13 4.87
N THR A 295 12.44 -5.00 3.92
CA THR A 295 11.78 -6.17 3.30
C THR A 295 12.74 -6.96 2.42
N GLU A 296 13.80 -6.34 1.91
CA GLU A 296 14.87 -7.04 1.21
C GLU A 296 15.51 -8.12 2.09
N ALA A 297 15.61 -7.93 3.41
CA ALA A 297 16.11 -8.97 4.31
C ALA A 297 15.26 -10.24 4.24
N PHE A 298 13.93 -10.12 4.17
CA PHE A 298 13.03 -11.26 3.99
C PHE A 298 13.24 -11.94 2.63
N SER A 299 13.38 -11.16 1.56
CA SER A 299 13.70 -11.68 0.22
C SER A 299 14.98 -12.53 0.24
N ARG A 300 16.03 -12.06 0.93
CA ARG A 300 17.30 -12.77 1.03
C ARG A 300 17.24 -14.03 1.87
N MET A 301 16.46 -14.04 2.96
CA MET A 301 16.23 -15.28 3.72
C MET A 301 15.62 -16.38 2.83
N ILE A 302 14.65 -16.04 1.99
CA ILE A 302 14.03 -16.99 1.05
C ILE A 302 15.05 -17.47 0.01
N ARG A 303 15.83 -16.55 -0.59
CA ARG A 303 16.89 -16.90 -1.56
C ARG A 303 17.98 -17.77 -0.94
N MET A 304 18.36 -17.53 0.31
CA MET A 304 19.34 -18.35 1.01
C MET A 304 18.80 -19.78 1.25
N ALA A 305 17.51 -19.92 1.55
CA ALA A 305 16.88 -21.23 1.67
C ALA A 305 16.79 -21.96 0.31
N GLU A 306 16.57 -21.20 -0.78
CA GLU A 306 16.56 -21.72 -2.14
C GLU A 306 17.95 -22.20 -2.60
N THR A 307 19.00 -21.39 -2.38
CA THR A 307 20.39 -21.78 -2.70
C THR A 307 20.88 -22.97 -1.89
N LYS A 308 20.40 -23.13 -0.65
CA LYS A 308 20.66 -24.31 0.20
C LYS A 308 19.80 -25.52 -0.17
N GLY A 309 18.94 -25.44 -1.19
CA GLY A 309 18.06 -26.52 -1.64
C GLY A 309 16.96 -26.91 -0.65
N ARG A 310 16.68 -26.07 0.36
CA ARG A 310 15.60 -26.31 1.34
C ARG A 310 14.23 -25.96 0.79
N ILE A 311 14.19 -25.05 -0.19
CA ILE A 311 12.98 -24.60 -0.87
C ILE A 311 13.29 -24.62 -2.37
N GLU A 312 12.35 -25.13 -3.17
CA GLU A 312 12.42 -25.02 -4.63
C GLU A 312 11.26 -24.11 -5.10
N GLY A 313 11.59 -22.99 -5.75
CA GLY A 313 10.59 -22.11 -6.37
C GLY A 313 9.94 -22.74 -7.61
N ILE A 314 9.20 -21.93 -8.37
CA ILE A 314 8.53 -22.39 -9.59
C ILE A 314 9.32 -21.96 -10.81
N ALA A 315 9.70 -22.92 -11.65
CA ALA A 315 10.10 -22.70 -13.04
C ALA A 315 8.94 -23.08 -13.98
N VAL A 316 8.45 -22.11 -14.76
CA VAL A 316 7.37 -22.33 -15.74
C VAL A 316 7.88 -23.11 -16.96
N SER A 317 9.13 -22.88 -17.35
CA SER A 317 9.81 -23.53 -18.48
C SER A 317 11.29 -23.74 -18.17
N ARG A 318 11.97 -24.60 -18.94
CA ARG A 318 13.39 -24.98 -18.72
C ARG A 318 14.37 -23.80 -18.83
N LEU A 319 14.03 -22.79 -19.64
CA LEU A 319 14.90 -21.63 -19.92
C LEU A 319 14.54 -20.40 -19.08
N VAL A 320 13.54 -20.50 -18.20
CA VAL A 320 13.01 -19.38 -17.42
C VAL A 320 13.57 -19.45 -16.00
N PRO A 321 13.91 -18.32 -15.37
CA PRO A 321 14.40 -18.31 -13.99
C PRO A 321 13.38 -18.91 -13.03
N ILE A 322 13.89 -19.55 -11.98
CA ILE A 322 13.08 -20.04 -10.87
C ILE A 322 12.61 -18.84 -10.05
N ILE A 323 11.31 -18.81 -9.73
CA ILE A 323 10.71 -17.74 -8.94
C ILE A 323 10.19 -18.33 -7.63
N SER A 324 10.83 -17.96 -6.53
CA SER A 324 10.44 -18.34 -5.17
C SER A 324 9.54 -17.32 -4.49
N HIS A 325 9.59 -16.03 -4.85
CA HIS A 325 8.74 -15.01 -4.24
C HIS A 325 8.59 -13.76 -5.12
N LEU A 326 7.52 -13.00 -4.88
CA LEU A 326 7.24 -11.70 -5.48
C LEU A 326 6.70 -10.75 -4.40
N LEU A 327 7.25 -9.54 -4.34
CA LEU A 327 6.91 -8.53 -3.34
C LEU A 327 6.08 -7.41 -3.96
N PHE A 328 4.95 -7.08 -3.34
CA PHE A 328 4.02 -6.02 -3.70
C PHE A 328 3.81 -5.06 -2.52
N ALA A 329 4.89 -4.40 -2.09
CA ALA A 329 4.91 -3.61 -0.85
C ALA A 329 4.46 -4.44 0.37
N ASP A 330 3.21 -4.27 0.83
CA ASP A 330 2.68 -4.95 2.02
C ASP A 330 2.23 -6.40 1.74
N ASP A 331 1.96 -6.75 0.48
CA ASP A 331 1.58 -8.11 0.06
C ASP A 331 2.83 -8.87 -0.41
N THR A 332 3.04 -10.09 0.09
CA THR A 332 4.10 -10.97 -0.40
C THR A 332 3.53 -12.27 -0.93
N LEU A 333 3.88 -12.62 -2.17
CA LEU A 333 3.60 -13.94 -2.73
C LEU A 333 4.85 -14.81 -2.61
N VAL A 334 4.71 -15.99 -2.04
CA VAL A 334 5.77 -16.98 -1.94
C VAL A 334 5.35 -18.25 -2.67
N PHE A 335 6.27 -18.86 -3.39
CA PHE A 335 6.08 -20.03 -4.22
C PHE A 335 7.11 -21.08 -3.84
N CYS A 336 6.64 -22.28 -3.52
CA CYS A 336 7.52 -23.38 -3.17
C CYS A 336 6.92 -24.74 -3.55
N GLN A 337 7.74 -25.78 -3.48
CA GLN A 337 7.25 -27.15 -3.55
C GLN A 337 6.26 -27.44 -2.41
N ALA A 338 5.19 -28.16 -2.72
CA ALA A 338 4.17 -28.57 -1.75
C ALA A 338 4.65 -29.79 -0.95
N THR A 339 5.70 -29.62 -0.16
CA THR A 339 6.23 -30.63 0.76
C THR A 339 6.23 -30.10 2.21
N PRO A 340 6.10 -30.99 3.22
CA PRO A 340 6.16 -30.60 4.62
C PRO A 340 7.44 -29.83 4.99
N GLU A 341 8.58 -30.25 4.44
CA GLU A 341 9.90 -29.68 4.75
C GLU A 341 10.01 -28.25 4.21
N ALA A 342 9.58 -28.02 2.96
CA ALA A 342 9.62 -26.70 2.34
C ALA A 342 8.68 -25.72 3.06
N LEU A 343 7.48 -26.17 3.43
CA LEU A 343 6.50 -25.35 4.16
C LEU A 343 6.97 -25.05 5.59
N SER A 344 7.55 -26.02 6.29
CA SER A 344 8.14 -25.81 7.61
C SER A 344 9.32 -24.83 7.54
N CYS A 345 10.16 -24.92 6.50
CA CYS A 345 11.23 -23.95 6.28
C CYS A 345 10.70 -22.52 6.06
N ILE A 346 9.65 -22.36 5.25
CA ILE A 346 9.01 -21.05 5.03
C ILE A 346 8.44 -20.50 6.34
N GLN A 347 7.76 -21.34 7.12
CA GLN A 347 7.22 -20.96 8.42
C GLN A 347 8.33 -20.54 9.39
N GLY A 348 9.46 -21.25 9.42
CA GLY A 348 10.62 -20.86 10.22
C GLY A 348 11.20 -19.50 9.81
N ILE A 349 11.29 -19.23 8.50
CA ILE A 349 11.73 -17.92 7.97
C ILE A 349 10.76 -16.81 8.41
N ILE A 350 9.46 -17.05 8.26
CA ILE A 350 8.40 -16.14 8.69
C ILE A 350 8.53 -15.83 10.19
N LEU A 351 8.64 -16.85 11.04
CA LEU A 351 8.72 -16.68 12.49
C LEU A 351 9.98 -15.94 12.93
N ALA A 352 11.12 -16.24 12.30
CA ALA A 352 12.37 -15.53 12.55
C ALA A 352 12.24 -14.04 12.16
N PHE A 353 11.64 -13.76 11.01
CA PHE A 353 11.43 -12.39 10.55
C PHE A 353 10.40 -11.65 11.40
N GLU A 354 9.33 -12.30 11.85
CA GLU A 354 8.34 -11.72 12.77
C GLU A 354 8.98 -11.31 14.10
N LYS A 355 9.86 -12.15 14.66
CA LYS A 355 10.59 -11.85 15.90
C LYS A 355 11.56 -10.68 15.76
N ALA A 356 12.21 -10.53 14.61
CA ALA A 356 13.17 -9.43 14.38
C ALA A 356 12.47 -8.11 14.05
N TRP A 357 11.50 -8.14 13.13
CA TRP A 357 10.83 -6.93 12.65
C TRP A 357 9.73 -6.44 13.59
N GLY A 358 9.11 -7.32 14.39
CA GLY A 358 7.88 -7.02 15.15
C GLY A 358 6.59 -7.22 14.34
N LEU A 359 6.66 -7.95 13.21
CA LEU A 359 5.50 -8.20 12.34
C LEU A 359 4.47 -9.11 13.01
N LYS A 360 3.24 -8.96 12.54
CA LYS A 360 2.17 -9.93 12.78
C LYS A 360 1.50 -10.25 11.46
N ILE A 361 1.70 -11.47 10.98
CA ILE A 361 0.99 -11.96 9.80
C ILE A 361 -0.49 -12.13 10.16
N ASN A 362 -1.35 -11.68 9.24
CA ASN A 362 -2.77 -11.90 9.39
C ASN A 362 -3.11 -13.34 8.97
N THR A 363 -3.16 -14.26 9.94
CA THR A 363 -3.46 -15.68 9.72
C THR A 363 -4.81 -15.91 9.04
N HIS A 364 -5.80 -15.04 9.29
CA HIS A 364 -7.12 -15.11 8.65
C HIS A 364 -7.13 -14.68 7.18
N LYS A 365 -6.08 -14.00 6.71
CA LYS A 365 -5.96 -13.50 5.33
C LYS A 365 -4.86 -14.18 4.54
N LEU A 366 -4.19 -15.17 5.13
CA LEU A 366 -3.19 -15.95 4.43
C LEU A 366 -3.92 -16.85 3.42
N ALA A 367 -3.78 -16.53 2.13
CA ALA A 367 -4.42 -17.28 1.06
C ALA A 367 -3.44 -18.30 0.48
N LYS A 368 -3.94 -19.50 0.17
CA LYS A 368 -3.15 -20.59 -0.41
C LYS A 368 -3.72 -21.02 -1.75
N VAL A 369 -2.84 -21.33 -2.70
CA VAL A 369 -3.21 -21.96 -3.98
C VAL A 369 -2.27 -23.12 -4.23
N PHE A 370 -2.80 -24.33 -4.14
CA PHE A 370 -2.08 -25.55 -4.50
C PHE A 370 -2.15 -25.80 -6.00
N SER A 371 -1.12 -26.45 -6.55
CA SER A 371 -1.20 -27.00 -7.90
C SER A 371 -2.25 -28.10 -7.98
N ARG A 372 -2.87 -28.24 -9.16
CA ARG A 372 -4.01 -29.17 -9.34
C ARG A 372 -3.67 -30.64 -9.09
N ASN A 373 -2.40 -31.01 -9.17
CA ASN A 373 -1.88 -32.34 -8.86
C ASN A 373 -1.62 -32.62 -7.37
N VAL A 374 -2.02 -31.74 -6.45
CA VAL A 374 -2.02 -31.99 -4.99
C VAL A 374 -3.38 -32.57 -4.59
N GLU A 375 -3.36 -33.78 -4.01
CA GLU A 375 -4.54 -34.47 -3.45
C GLU A 375 -5.18 -33.69 -2.30
N GLU A 376 -6.49 -33.82 -2.13
CA GLU A 376 -7.25 -33.01 -1.15
C GLU A 376 -6.83 -33.29 0.29
N ASP A 377 -6.59 -34.55 0.65
CA ASP A 377 -6.15 -34.95 1.99
C ASP A 377 -4.79 -34.33 2.33
N SER A 378 -3.83 -34.40 1.38
CA SER A 378 -2.53 -33.75 1.52
C SER A 378 -2.64 -32.23 1.66
N ARG A 379 -3.67 -31.57 1.11
CA ARG A 379 -3.85 -30.13 1.28
C ARG A 379 -4.21 -29.76 2.71
N MET A 380 -4.96 -30.60 3.40
CA MET A 380 -5.31 -30.37 4.80
C MET A 380 -4.05 -30.48 5.68
N ASP A 381 -3.27 -31.54 5.50
CA ASP A 381 -2.03 -31.76 6.26
C ASP A 381 -1.01 -30.64 6.04
N LEU A 382 -0.73 -30.31 4.78
CA LEU A 382 0.15 -29.20 4.42
C LEU A 382 -0.39 -27.85 4.91
N SER A 383 -1.71 -27.72 5.07
CA SER A 383 -2.30 -26.50 5.56
C SER A 383 -2.12 -26.29 7.06
N ASN A 384 -2.16 -27.38 7.82
CA ASN A 384 -1.91 -27.40 9.26
C ASN A 384 -0.47 -27.00 9.59
N ILE A 385 0.51 -27.41 8.78
CA ILE A 385 1.93 -27.04 8.98
C ILE A 385 2.09 -25.52 9.00
N VAL A 386 1.56 -24.82 7.99
CA VAL A 386 1.68 -23.35 7.92
C VAL A 386 0.75 -22.65 8.93
N GLY A 387 -0.11 -23.38 9.64
CA GLY A 387 -1.01 -22.84 10.66
C GLY A 387 -2.18 -22.04 10.10
N VAL A 388 -2.72 -22.42 8.94
CA VAL A 388 -3.77 -21.63 8.25
C VAL A 388 -4.88 -22.52 7.72
N THR A 389 -6.12 -22.11 8.00
CA THR A 389 -7.35 -22.72 7.50
C THR A 389 -7.42 -22.67 5.97
N VAL A 390 -7.75 -23.80 5.35
CA VAL A 390 -7.99 -23.86 3.90
C VAL A 390 -9.20 -22.99 3.59
N VAL A 391 -9.00 -21.87 2.89
CA VAL A 391 -10.12 -21.10 2.34
C VAL A 391 -10.42 -21.64 0.95
N PRO A 392 -11.55 -22.35 0.73
CA PRO A 392 -11.88 -22.97 -0.56
C PRO A 392 -12.24 -21.95 -1.65
N LYS A 393 -12.43 -20.67 -1.33
CA LYS A 393 -12.77 -19.61 -2.29
C LYS A 393 -12.07 -18.28 -1.98
N HIS A 394 -11.50 -17.71 -3.04
CA HIS A 394 -10.82 -16.42 -3.04
C HIS A 394 -11.63 -15.32 -2.35
N ASP A 395 -11.05 -14.73 -1.31
CA ASP A 395 -11.64 -13.56 -0.68
C ASP A 395 -11.46 -12.33 -1.58
N LYS A 396 -12.53 -11.54 -1.71
CA LYS A 396 -12.72 -10.47 -2.72
C LYS A 396 -11.79 -9.24 -2.57
N ASN A 397 -10.78 -9.30 -1.72
CA ASN A 397 -9.95 -8.15 -1.37
C ASN A 397 -8.47 -8.35 -1.72
N LEU A 398 -8.16 -8.34 -3.02
CA LEU A 398 -7.14 -7.43 -3.55
C LEU A 398 -7.25 -7.25 -5.07
N SER A 399 -6.94 -6.03 -5.48
CA SER A 399 -7.05 -5.48 -6.82
C SER A 399 -6.34 -6.32 -7.89
N LEU A 400 -7.12 -6.89 -8.81
CA LEU A 400 -6.72 -7.45 -10.12
C LEU A 400 -5.79 -8.68 -10.16
N LEU A 401 -4.98 -8.93 -9.13
CA LEU A 401 -4.03 -10.06 -9.16
C LEU A 401 -4.64 -11.43 -8.83
N MET A 402 -5.75 -11.44 -8.07
CA MET A 402 -6.29 -12.69 -7.54
C MET A 402 -7.60 -13.13 -8.20
N ILE A 403 -8.29 -12.28 -8.95
CA ILE A 403 -9.56 -12.64 -9.57
C ILE A 403 -9.31 -13.22 -10.96
N ALA A 404 -8.87 -14.47 -11.00
CA ALA A 404 -9.22 -15.31 -12.12
C ALA A 404 -9.91 -16.50 -11.49
N GLY A 405 -11.24 -16.44 -11.39
CA GLY A 405 -12.04 -17.64 -11.21
C GLY A 405 -11.98 -18.50 -12.47
N ARG A 406 -13.01 -19.30 -12.72
CA ARG A 406 -13.08 -20.14 -13.93
C ARG A 406 -13.34 -19.31 -15.19
N SER A 407 -13.78 -18.05 -15.08
CA SER A 407 -14.14 -17.19 -16.21
C SER A 407 -13.31 -15.90 -16.29
N LYS A 408 -12.95 -15.50 -17.52
CA LYS A 408 -12.36 -14.17 -17.82
C LYS A 408 -13.30 -13.01 -17.46
N LYS A 409 -14.61 -13.26 -17.39
CA LYS A 409 -15.65 -12.26 -17.05
C LYS A 409 -15.56 -11.80 -15.59
N GLU A 410 -15.32 -12.71 -14.65
CA GLU A 410 -15.19 -12.37 -13.22
C GLU A 410 -14.03 -11.40 -12.94
N LEU A 411 -12.94 -11.48 -13.72
CA LEU A 411 -11.77 -10.59 -13.60
C LEU A 411 -12.15 -9.14 -13.92
N PHE A 412 -13.04 -8.95 -14.89
CA PHE A 412 -13.46 -7.64 -15.38
C PHE A 412 -14.66 -7.05 -14.64
N GLU A 413 -15.47 -7.88 -13.99
CA GLU A 413 -16.62 -7.42 -13.18
C GLU A 413 -16.18 -6.45 -12.07
N GLY A 414 -15.00 -6.68 -11.47
CA GLY A 414 -14.44 -5.76 -10.47
C GLY A 414 -14.09 -4.36 -11.02
N ILE A 415 -13.80 -4.24 -12.32
CA ILE A 415 -13.58 -2.94 -12.98
C ILE A 415 -14.93 -2.25 -13.20
N LYS A 416 -15.94 -3.00 -13.65
CA LYS A 416 -17.31 -2.53 -13.84
C LYS A 416 -17.90 -2.01 -12.53
N ASP A 417 -17.75 -2.75 -11.43
CA ASP A 417 -18.18 -2.34 -10.10
C ASP A 417 -17.51 -1.04 -9.62
N ARG A 418 -16.23 -0.81 -9.98
CA ARG A 418 -15.55 0.45 -9.66
C ARG A 418 -16.12 1.60 -10.47
N ILE A 419 -16.35 1.40 -11.77
CA ILE A 419 -16.96 2.39 -12.66
C ILE A 419 -18.37 2.72 -12.15
N TRP A 420 -19.19 1.70 -11.89
CA TRP A 420 -20.55 1.84 -11.37
C TRP A 420 -20.58 2.59 -10.03
N ARG A 421 -19.74 2.19 -9.05
CA ARG A 421 -19.64 2.92 -7.77
C ARG A 421 -19.22 4.38 -7.94
N LYS A 422 -18.31 4.69 -8.86
CA LYS A 422 -17.90 6.07 -9.14
C LYS A 422 -19.06 6.87 -9.73
N LEU A 423 -19.77 6.31 -10.71
CA LEU A 423 -20.95 6.91 -11.34
C LEU A 423 -22.04 7.25 -10.31
N HIS A 424 -22.40 6.29 -9.46
CA HIS A 424 -23.40 6.49 -8.40
C HIS A 424 -22.91 7.41 -7.27
N SER A 425 -21.61 7.50 -7.05
CA SER A 425 -21.05 8.43 -6.06
C SER A 425 -21.19 9.89 -6.49
N TRP A 426 -21.29 10.15 -7.79
CA TRP A 426 -21.36 11.48 -8.35
C TRP A 426 -22.78 12.02 -8.27
N LEU A 427 -22.91 13.27 -7.81
CA LEU A 427 -24.18 13.99 -7.82
C LEU A 427 -24.46 14.43 -9.27
N ALA A 428 -24.73 13.48 -10.16
CA ALA A 428 -24.89 13.67 -11.60
C ALA A 428 -25.91 14.76 -11.96
N LYS A 429 -26.96 14.92 -11.14
CA LYS A 429 -27.97 15.98 -11.24
C LYS A 429 -27.42 17.40 -10.97
N LYS A 430 -26.31 17.53 -10.24
CA LYS A 430 -25.67 18.81 -9.90
C LYS A 430 -24.46 19.13 -10.78
N LEU A 431 -24.15 18.31 -11.78
CA LEU A 431 -23.02 18.48 -12.69
C LEU A 431 -23.50 19.05 -14.03
N SER A 432 -22.78 20.07 -14.51
CA SER A 432 -22.92 20.59 -15.88
C SER A 432 -22.56 19.53 -16.91
N GLN A 433 -23.05 19.68 -18.16
CA GLN A 433 -22.72 18.76 -19.25
C GLN A 433 -21.21 18.70 -19.49
N VAL A 434 -20.52 19.85 -19.43
CA VAL A 434 -19.06 19.96 -19.51
C VAL A 434 -18.38 19.20 -18.37
N GLY A 435 -18.85 19.37 -17.12
CA GLY A 435 -18.34 18.65 -15.97
C GLY A 435 -18.48 17.12 -16.10
N ARG A 436 -19.55 16.64 -16.75
CA ARG A 436 -19.72 15.22 -17.06
C ARG A 436 -18.71 14.73 -18.10
N VAL A 437 -18.46 15.48 -19.18
CA VAL A 437 -17.41 15.13 -20.17
C VAL A 437 -16.06 14.96 -19.48
N VAL A 438 -15.68 15.93 -18.64
CA VAL A 438 -14.39 15.91 -17.94
C VAL A 438 -14.28 14.68 -17.03
N LEU A 439 -15.35 14.33 -16.31
CA LEU A 439 -15.37 13.13 -15.47
C LEU A 439 -15.29 11.83 -16.26
N VAL A 440 -15.98 11.74 -17.40
CA VAL A 440 -15.89 10.60 -18.31
C VAL A 440 -14.45 10.45 -18.79
N LYS A 441 -13.86 11.52 -19.37
CA LYS A 441 -12.51 11.47 -19.95
C LYS A 441 -11.40 11.25 -18.91
N ILE A 442 -11.42 11.97 -17.80
CA ILE A 442 -10.32 11.92 -16.82
C ILE A 442 -10.47 10.76 -15.84
N VAL A 443 -11.70 10.35 -15.49
CA VAL A 443 -11.92 9.39 -14.40
C VAL A 443 -12.46 8.06 -14.88
N LEU A 444 -13.45 8.03 -15.79
CA LEU A 444 -14.02 6.76 -16.25
C LEU A 444 -13.09 6.11 -17.27
N GLN A 445 -12.68 6.82 -18.32
CA GLN A 445 -11.81 6.28 -19.38
C GLN A 445 -10.46 5.83 -18.83
N THR A 446 -9.93 6.48 -17.80
CA THR A 446 -8.65 6.09 -17.17
C THR A 446 -8.74 4.89 -16.23
N THR A 447 -9.94 4.55 -15.73
CA THR A 447 -10.12 3.43 -14.81
C THR A 447 -9.75 2.07 -15.43
N PRO A 448 -10.16 1.74 -16.69
CA PRO A 448 -9.74 0.50 -17.34
C PRO A 448 -8.32 0.54 -17.91
N ILE A 449 -7.72 1.72 -18.20
CA ILE A 449 -6.38 1.84 -18.81
C ILE A 449 -5.33 1.03 -18.04
N TYR A 450 -5.37 1.08 -16.71
CA TYR A 450 -4.45 0.31 -15.89
C TYR A 450 -4.56 -1.20 -16.18
N ALA A 451 -5.77 -1.76 -16.24
CA ALA A 451 -5.95 -3.17 -16.59
C ALA A 451 -5.61 -3.47 -18.05
N MET A 452 -5.93 -2.54 -18.96
CA MET A 452 -5.60 -2.65 -20.38
C MET A 452 -4.09 -2.69 -20.65
N SER A 453 -3.28 -2.11 -19.75
CA SER A 453 -1.82 -2.13 -19.88
C SER A 453 -1.19 -3.53 -19.81
N TYR A 454 -1.90 -4.52 -19.25
CA TYR A 454 -1.41 -5.90 -19.16
C TYR A 454 -2.43 -6.98 -19.57
N PHE A 455 -3.72 -6.64 -19.73
CA PHE A 455 -4.74 -7.56 -20.24
C PHE A 455 -5.51 -6.97 -21.41
N ARG A 456 -5.70 -7.77 -22.46
CA ARG A 456 -6.67 -7.47 -23.51
C ARG A 456 -8.09 -7.70 -22.97
N LEU A 457 -8.87 -6.63 -22.89
CA LEU A 457 -10.28 -6.70 -22.51
C LEU A 457 -11.12 -7.32 -23.64
N LEU A 458 -12.24 -7.95 -23.29
CA LEU A 458 -13.19 -8.49 -24.27
C LEU A 458 -13.96 -7.35 -24.93
N ASP A 459 -14.18 -7.42 -26.24
CA ASP A 459 -14.92 -6.38 -26.98
C ASP A 459 -16.32 -6.16 -26.41
N SER A 460 -17.03 -7.24 -26.03
CA SER A 460 -18.33 -7.16 -25.37
C SER A 460 -18.30 -6.34 -24.08
N PHE A 461 -17.21 -6.44 -23.31
CA PHE A 461 -17.04 -5.71 -22.05
C PHE A 461 -16.71 -4.23 -22.29
N LEU A 462 -15.96 -3.92 -23.34
CA LEU A 462 -15.73 -2.55 -23.77
C LEU A 462 -17.03 -1.87 -24.18
N SER A 463 -17.86 -2.53 -25.00
CA SER A 463 -19.17 -2.01 -25.38
C SER A 463 -20.07 -1.76 -24.17
N GLU A 464 -20.06 -2.64 -23.17
CA GLU A 464 -20.81 -2.42 -21.92
C GLU A 464 -20.33 -1.18 -21.14
N ILE A 465 -19.01 -1.00 -21.03
CA ILE A 465 -18.43 0.17 -20.38
C ILE A 465 -18.80 1.45 -21.14
N GLU A 466 -18.66 1.46 -22.46
CA GLU A 466 -18.99 2.59 -23.32
C GLU A 466 -20.47 2.98 -23.19
N ASN A 467 -21.37 2.00 -23.24
CA ASN A 467 -22.80 2.21 -23.00
C ASN A 467 -23.06 2.83 -21.62
N THR A 468 -22.35 2.38 -20.60
CA THR A 468 -22.48 2.93 -19.24
C THR A 468 -21.99 4.39 -19.17
N MET A 469 -20.88 4.71 -19.85
CA MET A 469 -20.35 6.08 -19.93
C MET A 469 -21.29 7.01 -20.72
N ALA A 470 -21.81 6.53 -21.86
CA ALA A 470 -22.78 7.24 -22.68
C ALA A 470 -24.05 7.53 -21.89
N ASN A 471 -24.59 6.52 -21.20
CA ASN A 471 -25.77 6.67 -20.36
C ASN A 471 -25.55 7.73 -19.27
N PHE A 472 -24.40 7.72 -18.60
CA PHE A 472 -24.09 8.76 -17.61
C PHE A 472 -24.01 10.17 -18.21
N PHE A 473 -23.33 10.32 -19.35
CA PHE A 473 -23.16 11.60 -20.01
C PHE A 473 -24.51 12.22 -20.38
N TRP A 474 -25.37 11.45 -21.03
CA TRP A 474 -26.66 11.93 -21.55
C TRP A 474 -27.74 12.03 -20.47
N HIS A 475 -27.88 11.01 -19.62
CA HIS A 475 -29.05 10.87 -18.75
C HIS A 475 -28.86 11.45 -17.35
N GLY A 476 -27.61 11.57 -16.88
CA GLY A 476 -27.35 12.02 -15.50
C GLY A 476 -28.05 11.19 -14.41
N GLY A 477 -28.50 9.98 -14.75
CA GLY A 477 -28.96 8.96 -13.81
C GLY A 477 -30.45 8.88 -13.48
N ASN A 478 -31.41 9.42 -14.26
CA ASN A 478 -32.82 8.94 -14.15
C ASN A 478 -33.85 9.39 -15.22
N GLU A 479 -33.49 10.03 -16.33
CA GLU A 479 -34.46 10.38 -17.39
C GLU A 479 -33.89 10.08 -18.77
N SER A 480 -34.66 9.39 -19.63
CA SER A 480 -34.37 9.14 -21.04
C SER A 480 -34.29 10.45 -21.81
N LYS A 481 -33.08 10.97 -21.99
CA LYS A 481 -32.81 12.16 -22.80
C LYS A 481 -32.37 11.74 -24.20
N ILE A 482 -32.78 12.50 -25.20
CA ILE A 482 -32.40 12.26 -26.60
C ILE A 482 -30.87 12.36 -26.72
N HIS A 483 -30.27 11.36 -27.37
CA HIS A 483 -28.87 11.40 -27.77
C HIS A 483 -28.73 12.28 -28.99
N TRP A 484 -28.36 13.55 -28.78
CA TRP A 484 -28.24 14.54 -29.87
C TRP A 484 -27.09 14.28 -30.84
N MET A 485 -26.15 13.41 -30.47
CA MET A 485 -24.98 13.07 -31.29
C MET A 485 -24.53 11.64 -31.02
N ALA A 486 -24.06 10.95 -32.05
CA ALA A 486 -23.52 9.60 -31.92
C ALA A 486 -22.32 9.58 -30.97
N TRP A 487 -22.24 8.56 -30.11
CA TRP A 487 -21.18 8.42 -29.12
C TRP A 487 -19.78 8.39 -29.75
N THR A 488 -19.65 7.73 -30.90
CA THR A 488 -18.41 7.63 -31.70
C THR A 488 -17.91 8.97 -32.25
N LYS A 489 -18.75 10.01 -32.32
CA LYS A 489 -18.36 11.37 -32.72
C LYS A 489 -17.98 12.26 -31.54
N LEU A 490 -18.28 11.83 -30.30
CA LEU A 490 -18.10 12.62 -29.07
C LEU A 490 -16.83 12.26 -28.29
N CYS A 491 -16.39 11.00 -28.39
CA CYS A 491 -15.30 10.43 -27.58
C CYS A 491 -14.21 9.84 -28.45
#